data_AF-A0A520AX25-F1
#
_entry.id   AF-A0A520AX25-F1
#
_cell.length_a   1.000
_cell.length_b   1.000
_cell.length_c   1.000
_cell.angle_alpha   90.00
_cell.angle_beta   90.00
_cell.angle_gamma   90.00
#
_symmetry.space_group_name_H-M   'P 1'
#
loop_
_entity.id
_entity.type
_entity.pdbx_description
1 polymer ?
#
loop_
_entity_poly.entity_id
_entity_poly.type
_entity_poly.pdbx_seq_one_letter_code
_entity_poly.pdbx_strand_id
1 'polypeptide(L)'
;MADERITADEVSTSTEKISKSKYLFSFEGREYESRSVECESLDEARNEAVRYLGEYLSRHPGFANEGHWRVNVENDRHQHLLHVIVATVTSRFTKDSEAMNEMFGDSE
;
A
#
# COMPACT_ATOMS: atom_id res chain seq x y z
N MET A 1 -7.53 -31.47 57.00
CA MET A 1 -7.27 -30.05 56.74
C MET A 1 -6.10 -30.06 55.75
N ALA A 2 -6.29 -30.15 54.43
CA ALA A 2 -6.77 -29.09 53.52
C ALA A 2 -5.91 -27.83 53.74
N ASP A 3 -5.02 -27.37 52.86
CA ASP A 3 -5.17 -26.97 51.45
C ASP A 3 -3.75 -26.77 50.85
N GLU A 4 -3.43 -27.36 49.71
CA GLU A 4 -3.43 -26.77 48.35
C GLU A 4 -2.15 -26.02 47.92
N ARG A 5 -1.54 -26.59 46.87
CA ARG A 5 -0.42 -26.11 46.07
C ARG A 5 -0.94 -25.08 45.08
N ILE A 6 -0.24 -23.97 44.84
CA ILE A 6 -0.21 -23.33 43.50
C ILE A 6 1.20 -22.77 43.24
N THR A 7 1.97 -23.50 42.45
CA THR A 7 3.11 -23.00 41.68
C THR A 7 2.58 -21.97 40.68
N ALA A 8 3.20 -20.79 40.64
CA ALA A 8 2.86 -19.74 39.67
C ALA A 8 3.10 -20.26 38.24
N ASP A 9 1.99 -20.69 37.67
CA ASP A 9 1.54 -20.70 36.29
C ASP A 9 2.56 -20.29 35.21
N GLU A 10 2.71 -21.24 34.30
CA GLU A 10 3.33 -21.15 33.01
C GLU A 10 2.73 -19.98 32.20
N VAL A 11 3.53 -18.95 31.93
CA VAL A 11 3.27 -18.10 30.76
C VAL A 11 3.63 -18.93 29.53
N SER A 12 2.69 -19.79 29.13
CA SER A 12 2.69 -20.44 27.84
C SER A 12 2.42 -19.37 26.79
N THR A 13 3.49 -18.73 26.32
CA THR A 13 3.45 -17.94 25.09
C THR A 13 3.25 -18.93 23.95
N SER A 14 1.99 -19.34 23.75
CA SER A 14 1.53 -20.05 22.57
C SER A 14 1.94 -19.21 21.37
N THR A 15 3.03 -19.61 20.74
CA THR A 15 3.40 -19.16 19.41
C THR A 15 2.39 -19.80 18.47
N GLU A 16 1.22 -19.17 18.35
CA GLU A 16 0.31 -19.43 17.23
C GLU A 16 1.17 -19.33 15.96
N LYS A 17 1.24 -20.43 15.22
CA LYS A 17 1.91 -20.44 13.92
C LYS A 17 1.15 -19.48 13.03
N ILE A 18 1.67 -18.27 12.88
CA ILE A 18 1.09 -17.29 11.98
C ILE A 18 1.31 -17.81 10.55
N SER A 19 0.24 -18.28 9.92
CA SER A 19 0.28 -18.84 8.59
C SER A 19 0.43 -17.70 7.58
N LYS A 20 1.65 -17.51 7.07
CA LYS A 20 1.90 -16.55 5.99
C LYS A 20 1.29 -17.06 4.69
N SER A 21 0.58 -16.17 4.01
CA SER A 21 0.02 -16.38 2.68
C SER A 21 0.85 -15.62 1.65
N LYS A 22 0.99 -16.20 0.46
CA LYS A 22 1.72 -15.58 -0.65
C LYS A 22 0.78 -14.71 -1.47
N TYR A 23 1.19 -13.48 -1.69
CA TYR A 23 0.51 -12.49 -2.52
C TYR A 23 1.40 -12.08 -3.69
N LEU A 24 0.80 -11.72 -4.81
CA LEU A 24 1.48 -11.10 -5.95
C LEU A 24 1.04 -9.65 -6.11
N PHE A 25 2.00 -8.76 -6.33
CA PHE A 25 1.77 -7.35 -6.64
C PHE A 25 2.13 -7.09 -8.09
N SER A 26 1.20 -6.54 -8.87
CA SER A 26 1.42 -6.15 -10.27
C SER A 26 1.00 -4.70 -10.48
N PHE A 27 1.75 -3.94 -11.29
CA PHE A 27 1.34 -2.59 -11.68
C PHE A 27 0.46 -2.65 -12.93
N GLU A 28 -0.61 -1.86 -12.96
CA GLU A 28 -1.39 -1.66 -14.19
C GLU A 28 -0.49 -1.09 -15.30
N GLY A 29 -0.55 -1.69 -16.49
CA GLY A 29 0.31 -1.31 -17.64
C GLY A 29 1.74 -1.85 -17.57
N ARG A 30 2.14 -2.50 -16.47
CA ARG A 30 3.43 -3.21 -16.32
C ARG A 30 3.25 -4.55 -15.64
N GLU A 31 2.30 -5.34 -16.13
CA GLU A 31 1.94 -6.64 -15.53
C GLU A 31 3.09 -7.65 -15.56
N TYR A 32 4.10 -7.43 -16.42
CA TYR A 32 5.33 -8.22 -16.48
C TYR A 32 6.28 -7.98 -15.29
N GLU A 33 6.15 -6.87 -14.56
CA GLU A 33 6.92 -6.56 -13.36
C GLU A 33 6.11 -6.92 -12.10
N SER A 34 5.91 -8.22 -11.87
CA SER A 34 5.23 -8.71 -10.66
C SER A 34 6.20 -9.02 -9.51
N ARG A 35 5.78 -8.71 -8.28
CA ARG A 35 6.55 -8.97 -7.06
C ARG A 35 5.75 -9.86 -6.14
N SER A 36 6.32 -10.98 -5.69
CA SER A 36 5.70 -11.82 -4.66
C SER A 36 6.10 -11.40 -3.25
N VAL A 37 5.14 -11.36 -2.34
CA VAL A 37 5.34 -11.04 -0.92
C VAL A 37 4.58 -12.04 -0.04
N GLU A 38 5.16 -12.43 1.09
CA GLU A 38 4.52 -13.28 2.09
C GLU A 38 4.00 -12.41 3.23
N CYS A 39 2.69 -12.41 3.45
CA CYS A 39 2.02 -11.64 4.49
C CYS A 39 1.11 -12.54 5.33
N GLU A 40 0.93 -12.19 6.59
CA GLU A 40 0.07 -12.86 7.56
C GLU A 40 -1.41 -12.58 7.29
N SER A 41 -1.72 -11.47 6.60
CA SER A 41 -3.08 -11.05 6.27
C SER A 41 -3.15 -10.21 5.00
N LEU A 42 -4.37 -10.03 4.50
CA LEU A 42 -4.65 -9.11 3.38
C LEU A 42 -4.39 -7.64 3.75
N ASP A 43 -4.62 -7.24 5.01
CA ASP A 43 -4.33 -5.88 5.48
C ASP A 43 -2.83 -5.58 5.47
N GLU A 44 -2.00 -6.55 5.86
CA GLU A 44 -0.55 -6.45 5.75
C GLU A 44 -0.11 -6.42 4.27
N ALA A 45 -0.71 -7.27 3.42
CA ALA A 45 -0.45 -7.24 1.98
C ALA A 45 -0.80 -5.87 1.34
N ARG A 46 -1.89 -5.24 1.77
CA ARG A 46 -2.25 -3.88 1.36
C ARG A 46 -1.17 -2.87 1.75
N ASN A 47 -0.72 -2.90 3.00
CA ASN A 47 0.29 -1.96 3.49
C ASN A 47 1.63 -2.16 2.75
N GLU A 48 2.02 -3.41 2.49
CA GLU A 48 3.19 -3.73 1.69
C GLU A 48 3.04 -3.29 0.22
N ALA A 49 1.86 -3.39 -0.36
CA ALA A 49 1.59 -2.86 -1.70
C ALA A 49 1.74 -1.33 -1.78
N VAL A 50 1.29 -0.60 -0.76
CA VAL A 50 1.52 0.86 -0.64
C VAL A 50 3.01 1.17 -0.51
N ARG A 51 3.73 0.43 0.32
CA ARG A 51 5.19 0.59 0.50
C ARG A 51 5.94 0.34 -0.79
N TYR A 52 5.60 -0.73 -1.49
CA TYR A 52 6.17 -1.08 -2.79
C TYR A 52 5.93 0.01 -3.84
N LEU A 53 4.70 0.54 -3.92
CA LEU A 53 4.36 1.65 -4.81
C LEU A 53 5.17 2.91 -4.49
N GLY A 54 5.29 3.29 -3.22
CA GLY A 54 6.09 4.44 -2.81
C GLY A 54 7.57 4.29 -3.15
N GLU A 55 8.15 3.11 -2.90
CA GLU A 55 9.53 2.79 -3.27
C GLU A 55 9.73 2.87 -4.79
N TYR A 56 8.79 2.33 -5.57
CA TYR A 56 8.84 2.38 -7.03
C TYR A 56 8.79 3.82 -7.57
N LEU A 57 7.83 4.63 -7.10
CA LEU A 57 7.70 6.03 -7.50
C LEU A 57 8.95 6.85 -7.15
N SER A 58 9.59 6.57 -6.02
CA SER A 58 10.84 7.25 -5.63
C SER A 58 12.02 6.95 -6.57
N ARG A 59 12.05 5.74 -7.17
CA ARG A 59 13.09 5.33 -8.11
C ARG A 59 12.77 5.71 -9.55
N HIS A 60 11.49 5.88 -9.87
CA HIS A 60 10.99 6.17 -11.21
C HIS A 60 10.18 7.47 -11.23
N PRO A 61 10.81 8.64 -11.03
CA PRO A 61 10.10 9.92 -10.96
C PRO A 61 9.35 10.28 -12.25
N GLY A 62 9.77 9.76 -13.41
CA GLY A 62 9.04 9.93 -14.66
C GLY A 62 7.68 9.21 -14.68
N PHE A 63 7.57 8.09 -13.97
CA PHE A 63 6.30 7.37 -13.78
C PHE A 63 5.37 8.16 -12.86
N ALA A 64 5.92 8.86 -11.86
CA ALA A 64 5.18 9.72 -10.94
C ALA A 64 4.50 10.94 -11.60
N ASN A 65 4.73 11.20 -12.88
CA ASN A 65 4.07 12.27 -13.63
C ASN A 65 2.76 11.84 -14.31
N GLU A 66 2.39 10.56 -14.29
CA GLU A 66 1.15 10.03 -14.91
C GLU A 66 -0.13 10.35 -14.11
N GLY A 67 -0.01 10.91 -12.90
CA GLY A 67 -1.12 11.42 -12.10
C GLY A 67 -1.93 10.36 -11.35
N HIS A 68 -1.85 9.09 -11.74
CA HIS A 68 -2.50 7.97 -11.04
C HIS A 68 -1.75 6.66 -11.27
N TRP A 69 -1.69 5.82 -10.22
CA TRP A 69 -1.00 4.54 -10.22
C TRP A 69 -1.83 3.49 -9.51
N ARG A 70 -1.88 2.29 -10.08
CA ARG A 70 -2.59 1.15 -9.53
C ARG A 70 -1.65 -0.04 -9.32
N VAL A 71 -1.67 -0.59 -8.11
CA VAL A 71 -1.11 -1.90 -7.78
C VAL A 71 -2.26 -2.87 -7.56
N ASN A 72 -2.27 -3.98 -8.29
CA ASN A 72 -3.16 -5.09 -8.01
C ASN A 72 -2.50 -6.00 -6.98
N VAL A 73 -3.26 -6.43 -5.98
CA VAL A 73 -2.84 -7.48 -5.05
C VAL A 73 -3.62 -8.73 -5.39
N GLU A 74 -2.89 -9.78 -5.70
CA GLU A 74 -3.40 -11.05 -6.22
C GLU A 74 -3.04 -12.19 -5.26
N ASN A 75 -3.83 -13.27 -5.29
CA ASN A 75 -3.44 -14.54 -4.67
C ASN A 75 -2.52 -15.36 -5.58
N ASP A 76 -2.10 -16.53 -5.11
CA ASP A 76 -1.29 -17.52 -5.85
C ASP A 76 -1.93 -17.99 -7.17
N ARG A 77 -3.26 -17.86 -7.29
CA ARG A 77 -4.03 -18.17 -8.50
C ARG A 77 -4.22 -16.96 -9.43
N HIS A 78 -3.49 -15.86 -9.21
CA HIS A 78 -3.61 -14.61 -9.97
C HIS A 78 -5.02 -14.00 -9.93
N GLN A 79 -5.79 -14.30 -8.88
CA GLN A 79 -7.09 -13.65 -8.66
C GLN A 79 -6.87 -12.35 -7.92
N HIS A 80 -7.38 -11.25 -8.48
CA HIS A 80 -7.34 -9.94 -7.83
C HIS A 80 -8.16 -9.97 -6.53
N LEU A 81 -7.49 -9.67 -5.41
CA LEU A 81 -8.09 -9.55 -4.09
C LEU A 81 -8.41 -8.09 -3.77
N LEU A 82 -7.52 -7.16 -4.14
CA LEU A 82 -7.72 -5.72 -3.99
C LEU A 82 -6.90 -4.91 -5.00
N HIS A 83 -7.29 -3.65 -5.17
CA HIS A 83 -6.54 -2.64 -5.92
C HIS A 83 -6.11 -1.52 -4.98
N VAL A 84 -4.82 -1.21 -4.96
CA VAL A 84 -4.29 -0.02 -4.29
C VAL A 84 -4.08 1.05 -5.34
N ILE A 85 -4.76 2.19 -5.18
CA ILE A 85 -4.67 3.32 -6.10
C ILE A 85 -4.07 4.52 -5.36
N VAL A 86 -3.06 5.15 -5.94
CA VAL A 86 -2.53 6.44 -5.51
C VAL A 86 -2.67 7.40 -6.67
N ALA A 87 -3.16 8.60 -6.41
CA ALA A 87 -3.30 9.65 -7.42
C ALA A 87 -2.82 10.98 -6.86
N THR A 88 -2.13 11.76 -7.70
CA THR A 88 -1.86 13.16 -7.41
C THR A 88 -3.00 13.99 -7.99
N VAL A 89 -3.61 14.79 -7.12
CA VAL A 89 -4.68 15.70 -7.50
C VAL A 89 -4.23 17.13 -7.26
N THR A 90 -4.45 18.02 -8.22
CA THR A 90 -4.19 19.45 -8.04
C THR A 90 -5.15 20.00 -7.00
N SER A 91 -4.60 20.73 -6.03
CA SER A 91 -5.41 21.42 -5.04
C SER A 91 -6.30 22.46 -5.72
N ARG A 92 -7.53 22.60 -5.23
CA ARG A 92 -8.44 23.65 -5.72
C ARG A 92 -7.85 25.05 -5.49
N PHE A 93 -7.07 25.22 -4.41
CA PHE A 93 -6.44 26.49 -4.08
C PHE A 93 -5.35 26.94 -5.07
N THR A 94 -4.62 26.00 -5.70
CA THR A 94 -3.65 26.35 -6.74
C THR A 94 -4.31 26.72 -8.05
N LYS A 95 -5.47 26.11 -8.35
CA LYS A 95 -6.24 26.39 -9.56
C LYS A 95 -6.80 27.83 -9.59
N ASP A 96 -7.23 28.33 -8.43
CA ASP A 96 -7.74 29.69 -8.30
C ASP A 96 -6.62 30.75 -8.38
N SER A 97 -5.40 30.44 -7.91
CA SER A 97 -4.26 31.37 -8.01
C SER A 97 -3.75 31.56 -9.45
N GLU A 98 -3.81 30.53 -10.28
CA GLU A 98 -3.46 30.63 -11.71
C GLU A 98 -4.51 31.44 -12.48
N ALA A 99 -5.80 31.23 -12.20
CA ALA A 99 -6.89 31.99 -12.79
C ALA A 99 -6.84 33.50 -12.44
N MET A 100 -6.38 33.85 -11.24
CA MET A 100 -6.17 35.26 -10.88
C MET A 100 -4.99 35.88 -11.63
N ASN A 101 -3.90 35.13 -11.86
CA ASN A 101 -2.73 35.66 -12.57
C ASN A 101 -3.02 35.92 -14.06
N GLU A 102 -3.91 35.13 -14.68
CA GLU A 102 -4.38 35.34 -16.06
C GLU A 102 -5.35 36.52 -16.19
N MET A 103 -6.08 36.90 -15.14
CA MET A 103 -7.03 38.03 -15.20
C MET A 103 -6.39 39.42 -15.04
N PHE A 104 -5.16 39.50 -14.52
CA PHE A 104 -4.47 40.77 -14.24
C PHE A 104 -3.12 40.90 -14.96
N GLY A 105 -2.82 40.01 -15.91
CA GLY A 105 -1.51 39.88 -16.55
C GLY A 105 -1.24 40.72 -17.80
N ASP A 106 -2.18 41.57 -18.25
CA ASP A 106 -1.97 42.47 -19.40
C ASP A 106 -2.11 43.94 -18.98
N SER A 107 -1.00 44.54 -18.58
CA SER A 107 -0.81 46.00 -18.57
C SER A 107 0.69 46.29 -18.66
N GLU A 108 1.23 46.18 -19.87
CA GLU A 108 2.42 46.92 -20.32
C GLU A 108 2.01 48.06 -21.25
#